data_AF-A0A8J8E7V3-F1
#
_entry.id   AF-A0A8J8E7V3-F1
#
_cell.length_a   1.000
_cell.length_b   1.000
_cell.length_c   1.000
_cell.angle_alpha   90.00
_cell.angle_beta   90.00
_cell.angle_gamma   90.00
#
_symmetry.space_group_name_H-M   'P 1'
#
loop_
_entity.id
_entity.type
_entity.pdbx_description
1 polymer ?
#
loop_
_entity_poly.entity_id
_entity_poly.type
_entity_poly.pdbx_seq_one_letter_code
_entity_poly.pdbx_strand_id
1 'polypeptide(L)'
;MSMKRLLAVLVFLLFIGYASALTPQKAMMEAWKTGNYSIVEPYLSPEMKRVFTEKTFTTVRDELVKLYGPIKGYTLEKTEEKNGYQIYFYRVTAEKGGYTVSVTVKDGKVEGFHLVPGFSPEKAVYPLLGGLLGLLLLWAYLRKFHAGELILGALLVIPVLIFQPLVQELPGFLGVTNTAFLVVWTGLIAGLFQEPLKYYFSRDKTLGRAVYIGAGFGLGEAVYVAFIASIGGGSWIGLIERTLALLFHASTTALFAYSHRNSWGRKALLAMVLVHWLTDSIATYWHTNPSTTVLVAGYVVMLLTVLAILSKLLPLAKTENEEPEVRW
;
A
#
# COMPACT_ATOMS: atom_id res chain seq x y z
N MET A 1 -53.27 -26.44 11.92
CA MET A 1 -51.99 -25.69 11.82
C MET A 1 -52.29 -24.20 11.83
N SER A 2 -51.63 -23.37 12.65
CA SER A 2 -51.97 -21.94 12.72
C SER A 2 -51.57 -21.20 11.44
N MET A 3 -52.31 -20.15 11.06
CA MET A 3 -52.10 -19.38 9.83
C MET A 3 -50.66 -18.82 9.71
N LYS A 4 -50.02 -18.52 10.85
CA LYS A 4 -48.60 -18.12 10.93
C LYS A 4 -47.64 -19.24 10.51
N ARG A 5 -47.93 -20.51 10.85
CA ARG A 5 -47.11 -21.66 10.44
C ARG A 5 -47.27 -21.97 8.95
N LEU A 6 -48.49 -21.82 8.40
CA LEU A 6 -48.74 -21.97 6.96
C LEU A 6 -48.01 -20.90 6.14
N LEU A 7 -48.04 -19.64 6.61
CA LEU A 7 -47.33 -18.53 5.97
C LEU A 7 -45.81 -18.74 6.00
N ALA A 8 -45.26 -19.21 7.13
CA ALA A 8 -43.84 -19.53 7.24
C ALA A 8 -43.42 -20.65 6.27
N VAL A 9 -44.24 -21.70 6.11
CA VAL A 9 -43.98 -22.79 5.16
C VAL A 9 -44.08 -22.30 3.71
N LEU A 10 -45.04 -21.45 3.36
CA LEU A 10 -45.17 -20.88 2.02
C LEU A 10 -44.00 -19.95 1.66
N VAL A 11 -43.56 -19.10 2.58
CA VAL A 11 -42.36 -18.26 2.39
C VAL A 11 -41.12 -19.12 2.24
N PHE A 12 -40.99 -20.20 3.02
CA PHE A 12 -39.90 -21.15 2.91
C PHE A 12 -39.90 -21.89 1.55
N LEU A 13 -41.06 -22.33 1.05
CA LEU A 13 -41.20 -22.97 -0.26
C LEU A 13 -40.90 -22.03 -1.42
N LEU A 14 -41.31 -20.75 -1.34
CA LEU A 14 -40.96 -19.73 -2.33
C LEU A 14 -39.45 -19.44 -2.34
N PHE A 15 -38.81 -19.44 -1.16
CA PHE A 15 -37.35 -19.34 -1.04
C PHE A 15 -36.63 -20.53 -1.67
N ILE A 16 -37.13 -21.76 -1.47
CA ILE A 16 -36.58 -22.97 -2.11
C ILE A 16 -36.70 -22.87 -3.63
N GLY A 17 -37.86 -22.44 -4.15
CA GLY A 17 -38.09 -22.26 -5.59
C GLY A 17 -37.13 -21.24 -6.22
N TYR A 18 -36.95 -20.09 -5.57
CA TYR A 18 -36.02 -19.06 -6.04
C TYR A 18 -34.55 -19.51 -5.98
N ALA A 19 -34.15 -20.17 -4.89
CA ALA A 19 -32.80 -20.74 -4.76
C ALA A 19 -32.54 -21.77 -5.86
N SER A 20 -33.49 -22.69 -6.13
CA SER A 20 -33.35 -23.75 -7.14
C SER A 20 -33.24 -23.26 -8.60
N ALA A 21 -33.47 -21.97 -8.88
CA ALA A 21 -33.30 -21.38 -10.21
C ALA A 21 -31.88 -20.84 -10.47
N LEU A 22 -31.06 -20.67 -9.44
CA LEU A 22 -29.71 -20.12 -9.58
C LEU A 22 -28.71 -21.20 -9.97
N THR A 23 -27.82 -20.86 -10.91
CA THR A 23 -26.62 -21.65 -11.16
C THR A 23 -25.63 -21.48 -10.00
N PRO A 24 -24.73 -22.44 -9.73
CA PRO A 24 -23.84 -22.40 -8.56
C PRO A 24 -23.07 -21.09 -8.41
N GLN A 25 -22.53 -20.57 -9.52
CA GLN A 25 -21.81 -19.30 -9.57
C GLN A 25 -22.70 -18.09 -9.31
N LYS A 26 -23.95 -18.09 -9.78
CA LYS A 26 -24.90 -17.00 -9.51
C LYS A 26 -25.38 -17.04 -8.06
N ALA A 27 -25.56 -18.23 -7.49
CA ALA A 27 -25.88 -18.40 -6.07
C ALA A 27 -24.76 -17.85 -5.18
N MET A 28 -23.49 -18.13 -5.50
CA MET A 28 -22.34 -17.53 -4.79
C MET A 28 -22.35 -16.01 -4.86
N MET A 29 -22.52 -15.42 -6.05
CA MET A 29 -22.50 -13.96 -6.19
C MET A 29 -23.71 -13.28 -5.53
N GLU A 30 -24.89 -13.90 -5.56
CA GLU A 30 -26.08 -13.37 -4.90
C GLU A 30 -25.96 -13.48 -3.37
N ALA A 31 -25.44 -14.60 -2.85
CA ALA A 31 -25.06 -14.72 -1.44
C ALA A 31 -24.09 -13.61 -1.07
N TRP A 32 -23.02 -13.42 -1.85
CA TRP A 32 -21.98 -12.42 -1.62
C TRP A 32 -22.54 -10.99 -1.54
N LYS A 33 -23.40 -10.61 -2.49
CA LYS A 33 -24.06 -9.31 -2.52
C LYS A 33 -24.95 -9.11 -1.28
N THR A 34 -25.84 -10.05 -1.02
CA THR A 34 -26.87 -9.93 0.02
C THR A 34 -26.34 -10.18 1.43
N GLY A 35 -25.21 -10.86 1.56
CA GLY A 35 -24.71 -11.36 2.84
C GLY A 35 -25.41 -12.63 3.33
N ASN A 36 -26.28 -13.25 2.52
CA ASN A 36 -27.03 -14.43 2.93
C ASN A 36 -26.33 -15.72 2.47
N TYR A 37 -25.57 -16.33 3.38
CA TYR A 37 -24.82 -17.56 3.13
C TYR A 37 -25.72 -18.75 2.73
N SER A 38 -26.95 -18.83 3.25
CA SER A 38 -27.87 -19.93 2.95
C SER A 38 -28.25 -20.03 1.47
N ILE A 39 -28.07 -18.96 0.68
CA ILE A 39 -28.27 -18.98 -0.77
C ILE A 39 -27.24 -19.89 -1.46
N VAL A 40 -25.97 -19.86 -1.02
CA VAL A 40 -24.87 -20.60 -1.67
C VAL A 40 -24.60 -21.94 -1.01
N GLU A 41 -24.94 -22.12 0.27
CA GLU A 41 -24.68 -23.35 1.01
C GLU A 41 -25.11 -24.65 0.27
N PRO A 42 -26.28 -24.75 -0.41
CA PRO A 42 -26.65 -25.96 -1.15
C PRO A 42 -25.73 -26.27 -2.33
N TYR A 43 -25.04 -25.26 -2.85
CA TYR A 43 -24.18 -25.31 -4.03
C TYR A 43 -22.70 -25.55 -3.71
N LEU A 44 -22.29 -25.42 -2.46
CA LEU A 44 -20.90 -25.69 -2.06
C LEU A 44 -20.57 -27.19 -2.15
N SER A 45 -19.35 -27.52 -2.58
CA SER A 45 -18.81 -28.88 -2.48
C SER A 45 -18.62 -29.28 -1.01
N PRO A 46 -18.58 -30.58 -0.68
CA PRO A 46 -18.33 -31.03 0.69
C PRO A 46 -17.06 -30.45 1.30
N GLU A 47 -16.00 -30.33 0.50
CA GLU A 47 -14.72 -29.73 0.88
C GLU A 47 -14.89 -28.24 1.16
N MET A 48 -15.56 -27.51 0.26
CA MET A 48 -15.78 -26.07 0.43
C MET A 48 -16.65 -25.76 1.66
N LYS A 49 -17.65 -26.59 1.98
CA LYS A 49 -18.46 -26.44 3.20
C LYS A 49 -17.65 -26.51 4.49
N ARG A 50 -16.55 -27.28 4.51
CA ARG A 50 -15.70 -27.43 5.70
C ARG A 50 -14.88 -26.17 5.99
N VAL A 51 -14.42 -25.47 4.94
CA VAL A 51 -13.52 -24.32 5.07
C VAL A 51 -14.25 -22.98 4.97
N PHE A 52 -15.30 -22.93 4.16
CA PHE A 52 -16.07 -21.73 3.84
C PHE A 52 -17.42 -21.72 4.58
N THR A 53 -17.33 -21.77 5.90
CA THR A 53 -18.49 -21.70 6.80
C THR A 53 -19.19 -20.33 6.72
N GLU A 54 -20.42 -20.21 7.22
CA GLU A 54 -21.12 -18.93 7.35
C GLU A 54 -20.27 -17.88 8.10
N LYS A 55 -19.55 -18.31 9.15
CA LYS A 55 -18.63 -17.45 9.89
C LYS A 55 -17.50 -16.93 9.00
N THR A 56 -16.85 -17.81 8.23
CA THR A 56 -15.78 -17.45 7.30
C THR A 56 -16.31 -16.48 6.23
N PHE A 57 -17.43 -16.83 5.61
CA PHE A 57 -18.10 -16.01 4.59
C PHE A 57 -18.38 -14.61 5.10
N THR A 58 -19.03 -14.50 6.27
CA THR A 58 -19.41 -13.22 6.87
C THR A 58 -18.19 -12.39 7.22
N THR A 59 -17.16 -13.01 7.81
CA THR A 59 -15.91 -12.32 8.18
C THR A 59 -15.22 -11.72 6.97
N VAL A 60 -15.01 -12.50 5.90
CA VAL A 60 -14.32 -12.02 4.69
C VAL A 60 -15.15 -10.95 3.98
N ARG A 61 -16.48 -11.14 3.92
CA ARG A 61 -17.37 -10.16 3.31
C ARG A 61 -17.36 -8.84 4.06
N ASP A 62 -17.43 -8.87 5.38
CA ASP A 62 -17.49 -7.67 6.22
C ASP A 62 -16.19 -6.88 6.15
N GLU A 63 -15.03 -7.55 6.07
CA GLU A 63 -13.75 -6.89 5.79
C GLU A 63 -13.78 -6.15 4.43
N LEU A 64 -14.30 -6.80 3.38
CA LEU A 64 -14.40 -6.16 2.07
C LEU A 64 -15.45 -5.05 2.03
N VAL A 65 -16.55 -5.17 2.75
CA VAL A 65 -17.56 -4.10 2.89
C VAL A 65 -16.99 -2.92 3.70
N LYS A 66 -16.13 -3.17 4.69
CA LYS A 66 -15.42 -2.12 5.42
C LYS A 66 -14.47 -1.34 4.50
N LEU A 67 -13.73 -2.06 3.65
CA LEU A 67 -12.79 -1.48 2.68
C LEU A 67 -13.49 -0.75 1.53
N TYR A 68 -14.43 -1.41 0.85
CA TYR A 68 -15.03 -0.93 -0.40
C TYR A 68 -16.45 -0.36 -0.24
N GLY A 69 -17.03 -0.39 0.97
CA GLY A 69 -18.42 -0.04 1.22
C GLY A 69 -19.40 -1.15 0.79
N PRO A 70 -20.72 -0.93 0.94
CA PRO A 70 -21.75 -1.89 0.57
C PRO A 70 -21.68 -2.29 -0.91
N ILE A 71 -21.90 -3.58 -1.18
CA ILE A 71 -21.90 -4.14 -2.54
C ILE A 71 -23.18 -3.71 -3.27
N LYS A 72 -23.01 -3.01 -4.39
CA LYS A 72 -24.10 -2.51 -5.25
C LYS A 72 -24.51 -3.53 -6.31
N GLY A 73 -23.58 -4.32 -6.82
CA GLY A 73 -23.86 -5.33 -7.84
C GLY A 73 -22.61 -6.07 -8.32
N TYR A 74 -22.80 -6.92 -9.32
CA TYR A 74 -21.71 -7.66 -9.94
C TYR A 74 -21.98 -7.91 -11.44
N THR A 75 -20.92 -8.07 -12.21
CA THR A 75 -20.97 -8.34 -13.66
C THR A 75 -19.96 -9.41 -14.01
N LEU A 76 -20.36 -10.41 -14.80
CA LEU A 76 -19.45 -11.43 -15.31
C LEU A 76 -18.51 -10.79 -16.36
N GLU A 77 -17.21 -10.85 -16.14
CA GLU A 77 -16.20 -10.31 -17.07
C GLU A 77 -15.67 -11.37 -18.03
N LYS A 78 -15.35 -12.57 -17.51
CA LYS A 78 -14.82 -13.67 -18.31
C LYS A 78 -15.11 -15.03 -17.67
N THR A 79 -15.06 -16.07 -18.49
CA THR A 79 -15.13 -17.47 -18.08
C THR A 79 -13.93 -18.21 -18.64
N GLU A 80 -13.31 -19.06 -17.83
CA GLU A 80 -12.18 -19.90 -18.24
C GLU A 80 -12.46 -21.36 -17.86
N GLU A 81 -11.96 -22.30 -18.66
CA GLU A 81 -11.97 -23.72 -18.34
C GLU A 81 -10.54 -24.23 -18.15
N LYS A 82 -10.27 -24.90 -17.03
CA LYS A 82 -8.94 -25.45 -16.73
C LYS A 82 -9.06 -26.74 -15.93
N ASN A 83 -8.48 -27.83 -16.43
CA ASN A 83 -8.45 -29.13 -15.77
C ASN A 83 -9.84 -29.63 -15.30
N GLY A 84 -10.88 -29.39 -16.11
CA GLY A 84 -12.26 -29.76 -15.79
C GLY A 84 -12.98 -28.84 -14.80
N TYR A 85 -12.38 -27.70 -14.43
CA TYR A 85 -13.04 -26.65 -13.65
C TYR A 85 -13.50 -25.51 -14.56
N GLN A 86 -14.69 -24.98 -14.29
CA GLN A 86 -15.21 -23.75 -14.89
C GLN A 86 -14.98 -22.59 -13.91
N ILE A 87 -14.21 -21.58 -14.32
CA ILE A 87 -13.82 -20.44 -13.49
C ILE A 87 -14.52 -19.18 -14.03
N TYR A 88 -15.40 -18.59 -13.23
CA TYR A 88 -16.16 -17.39 -13.57
C TYR A 88 -15.58 -16.17 -12.86
N PHE A 89 -15.16 -15.16 -13.59
CA PHE A 89 -14.60 -13.93 -13.04
C PHE A 89 -15.67 -12.83 -13.02
N TYR A 90 -15.99 -12.32 -11.84
CA TYR A 90 -16.98 -11.28 -11.65
C TYR A 90 -16.32 -9.98 -11.17
N ARG A 91 -16.63 -8.88 -11.85
CA ARG A 91 -16.44 -7.52 -11.32
C ARG A 91 -17.50 -7.27 -10.27
N VAL A 92 -17.10 -7.06 -9.02
CA VAL A 92 -17.98 -6.58 -7.95
C VAL A 92 -17.92 -5.05 -7.92
N THR A 93 -19.08 -4.41 -7.98
CA THR A 93 -19.23 -2.97 -7.83
C THR A 93 -19.73 -2.67 -6.42
N ALA A 94 -19.00 -1.85 -5.69
CA ALA A 94 -19.30 -1.40 -4.33
C ALA A 94 -19.36 0.12 -4.26
N GLU A 95 -19.63 0.69 -3.08
CA GLU A 95 -19.79 2.13 -2.91
C GLU A 95 -18.51 2.93 -3.17
N LYS A 96 -17.37 2.48 -2.65
CA LYS A 96 -16.07 3.17 -2.71
C LYS A 96 -15.17 2.65 -3.84
N GLY A 97 -15.68 1.80 -4.72
CA GLY A 97 -14.92 1.23 -5.84
C GLY A 97 -15.43 -0.12 -6.28
N GLY A 98 -14.55 -0.94 -6.83
CA GLY A 98 -14.88 -2.32 -7.19
C GLY A 98 -13.66 -3.21 -7.11
N TYR A 99 -13.88 -4.51 -7.05
CA TYR A 99 -12.86 -5.55 -7.01
C TYR A 99 -13.31 -6.74 -7.87
N THR A 100 -12.39 -7.63 -8.23
CA THR A 100 -12.73 -8.81 -9.01
C THR A 100 -12.64 -10.04 -8.12
N VAL A 101 -13.61 -10.94 -8.28
CA VAL A 101 -13.60 -12.26 -7.62
C VAL A 101 -13.73 -13.34 -8.68
N SER A 102 -13.19 -14.52 -8.40
CA SER A 102 -13.43 -15.71 -9.20
C SER A 102 -14.26 -16.71 -8.41
N VAL A 103 -15.23 -17.34 -9.09
CA VAL A 103 -16.00 -18.47 -8.58
C VAL A 103 -15.61 -19.68 -9.41
N THR A 104 -15.04 -20.69 -8.77
CA THR A 104 -14.64 -21.94 -9.42
C THR A 104 -15.73 -22.99 -9.21
N VAL A 105 -16.20 -23.60 -10.29
CA VAL A 105 -17.28 -24.59 -10.30
C VAL A 105 -16.82 -25.89 -10.95
N LYS A 106 -17.17 -27.02 -10.36
CA LYS A 106 -16.99 -28.36 -10.91
C LYS A 106 -18.18 -29.22 -10.56
N ASP A 107 -18.66 -30.04 -11.51
CA ASP A 107 -19.77 -30.98 -11.30
C ASP A 107 -21.03 -30.32 -10.67
N GLY A 108 -21.31 -29.07 -11.04
CA GLY A 108 -22.45 -28.31 -10.53
C GLY A 108 -22.30 -27.83 -9.08
N LYS A 109 -21.08 -27.87 -8.51
CA LYS A 109 -20.76 -27.39 -7.17
C LYS A 109 -19.68 -26.31 -7.20
N VAL A 110 -19.75 -25.37 -6.26
CA VAL A 110 -18.71 -24.37 -6.04
C VAL A 110 -17.56 -25.01 -5.26
N GLU A 111 -16.39 -25.00 -5.86
CA GLU A 111 -15.14 -25.56 -5.34
C GLU A 111 -14.16 -24.47 -4.86
N GLY A 112 -14.39 -23.21 -5.24
CA GLY A 112 -13.51 -22.12 -4.87
C GLY A 112 -14.14 -20.75 -5.03
N PHE A 113 -13.71 -19.83 -4.17
CA PHE A 113 -14.07 -18.41 -4.23
C PHE A 113 -12.86 -17.58 -3.83
N HIS A 114 -12.35 -16.78 -4.75
CA HIS A 114 -11.10 -16.05 -4.54
C HIS A 114 -11.24 -14.59 -4.94
N LEU A 115 -10.61 -13.69 -4.18
CA LEU A 115 -10.30 -12.36 -4.68
C LEU A 115 -9.25 -12.49 -5.77
N VAL A 116 -9.52 -11.90 -6.93
CA VAL A 116 -8.55 -11.78 -8.02
C VAL A 116 -7.96 -10.39 -7.94
N PRO A 117 -6.70 -10.24 -7.49
CA PRO A 117 -6.04 -8.94 -7.52
C PRO A 117 -6.01 -8.46 -8.98
N GLY A 118 -6.71 -7.34 -9.24
CA GLY A 118 -6.69 -6.72 -10.56
C GLY A 118 -5.39 -5.94 -10.72
N PHE A 119 -4.60 -6.27 -11.73
CA PHE A 119 -3.45 -5.46 -12.11
C PHE A 119 -3.91 -4.31 -13.01
N SER A 120 -3.87 -3.11 -12.47
CA SER A 120 -4.25 -1.84 -13.09
C SER A 120 -2.99 -0.97 -13.24
N PRO A 121 -2.19 -1.12 -14.31
CA PRO A 121 -0.97 -0.35 -14.50
C PRO A 121 -1.23 1.17 -14.53
N GLU A 122 -2.42 1.60 -14.96
CA GLU A 122 -2.85 3.00 -14.92
C GLU A 122 -2.82 3.62 -13.51
N LYS A 123 -3.01 2.80 -12.46
CA LYS A 123 -2.97 3.25 -11.06
C LYS A 123 -1.55 3.41 -10.52
N ALA A 124 -0.58 2.76 -11.16
CA ALA A 124 0.84 2.90 -10.83
C ALA A 124 1.41 4.26 -11.27
N VAL A 125 0.73 4.96 -12.18
CA VAL A 125 1.24 6.18 -12.83
C VAL A 125 1.47 7.31 -11.83
N TYR A 126 0.54 7.57 -10.91
CA TYR A 126 0.66 8.72 -10.00
C TYR A 126 1.86 8.61 -9.04
N PRO A 127 2.08 7.49 -8.33
CA PRO A 127 3.28 7.32 -7.51
C PRO A 127 4.59 7.46 -8.30
N LEU A 128 4.67 6.86 -9.50
CA LEU A 128 5.86 6.96 -10.37
C LEU A 128 6.12 8.41 -10.81
N LEU A 129 5.09 9.11 -11.28
CA LEU A 129 5.20 10.51 -11.66
C LEU A 129 5.61 11.38 -10.48
N GLY A 130 5.13 11.10 -9.28
CA GLY A 130 5.54 11.79 -8.06
C GLY A 130 7.03 11.66 -7.78
N GLY A 131 7.56 10.44 -7.82
CA GLY A 131 9.00 10.20 -7.70
C GLY A 131 9.80 10.87 -8.82
N LEU A 132 9.38 10.73 -10.08
CA LEU A 132 10.08 11.36 -11.21
C LEU A 132 10.07 12.89 -11.12
N LEU A 133 8.98 13.49 -10.65
CA LEU A 133 8.88 14.93 -10.43
C LEU A 133 9.87 15.40 -9.35
N GLY A 134 9.95 14.71 -8.21
CA GLY A 134 10.92 15.01 -7.16
C GLY A 134 12.37 14.95 -7.67
N LEU A 135 12.70 13.91 -8.45
CA LEU A 135 14.01 13.77 -9.08
C LEU A 135 14.29 14.89 -10.09
N LEU A 136 13.29 15.25 -10.90
CA LEU A 136 13.39 16.34 -11.88
C LEU A 136 13.67 17.68 -11.19
N LEU A 137 13.00 17.97 -10.07
CA LEU A 137 13.23 19.20 -9.29
C LEU A 137 14.67 19.28 -8.76
N LEU A 138 15.19 18.17 -8.21
CA LEU A 138 16.58 18.11 -7.74
C LEU A 138 17.58 18.29 -8.89
N TRP A 139 17.38 17.59 -10.00
CA TRP A 139 18.24 17.72 -11.18
C TRP A 139 18.18 19.12 -11.79
N ALA A 140 17.00 19.73 -11.90
CA ALA A 140 16.83 21.08 -12.44
C ALA A 140 17.61 22.12 -11.62
N TYR A 141 17.72 21.92 -10.31
CA TYR A 141 18.50 22.80 -9.43
C TYR A 141 20.01 22.49 -9.48
N LEU A 142 20.41 21.24 -9.30
CA LEU A 142 21.82 20.84 -9.18
C LEU A 142 22.56 20.78 -10.52
N ARG A 143 21.84 20.58 -11.64
CA ARG A 143 22.35 20.45 -13.02
C ARG A 143 23.36 19.32 -13.28
N LYS A 144 23.93 18.71 -12.25
CA LYS A 144 24.76 17.49 -12.33
C LYS A 144 23.98 16.28 -11.83
N PHE A 145 24.07 15.18 -12.58
CA PHE A 145 23.37 13.94 -12.28
C PHE A 145 24.36 12.86 -11.82
N HIS A 146 24.12 12.29 -10.63
CA HIS A 146 24.96 11.23 -10.06
C HIS A 146 24.25 9.87 -10.12
N ALA A 147 24.29 9.23 -11.29
CA ALA A 147 23.56 8.00 -11.55
C ALA A 147 23.96 6.84 -10.63
N GLY A 148 25.27 6.70 -10.32
CA GLY A 148 25.77 5.63 -9.45
C GLY A 148 25.18 5.73 -8.03
N GLU A 149 25.17 6.92 -7.46
CA GLU A 149 24.54 7.20 -6.18
C GLU A 149 23.02 7.04 -6.20
N LEU A 150 22.35 7.43 -7.28
CA LEU A 150 20.91 7.18 -7.45
C LEU A 150 20.59 5.68 -7.45
N ILE A 151 21.33 4.89 -8.22
CA ILE A 151 21.15 3.42 -8.28
C ILE A 151 21.44 2.81 -6.90
N LEU A 152 22.54 3.21 -6.26
CA LEU A 152 22.87 2.76 -4.90
C LEU A 152 21.71 3.02 -3.95
N GLY A 153 21.18 4.26 -3.93
CA GLY A 153 20.04 4.64 -3.12
C GLY A 153 18.81 3.76 -3.35
N ALA A 154 18.46 3.49 -4.61
CA ALA A 154 17.32 2.64 -4.95
C ALA A 154 17.52 1.19 -4.46
N LEU A 155 18.74 0.66 -4.56
CA LEU A 155 19.06 -0.68 -4.07
C LEU A 155 18.99 -0.80 -2.54
N LEU A 156 19.25 0.29 -1.79
CA LEU A 156 19.14 0.30 -0.33
C LEU A 156 17.69 0.09 0.17
N VAL A 157 16.69 0.30 -0.68
CA VAL A 157 15.29 0.01 -0.34
C VAL A 157 15.03 -1.49 -0.23
N ILE A 158 15.76 -2.33 -0.98
CA ILE A 158 15.55 -3.79 -1.00
C ILE A 158 15.66 -4.43 0.40
N PRO A 159 16.77 -4.26 1.16
CA PRO A 159 16.84 -4.84 2.50
C PRO A 159 15.76 -4.28 3.44
N VAL A 160 15.35 -3.02 3.27
CA VAL A 160 14.25 -2.43 4.04
C VAL A 160 12.95 -3.17 3.75
N LEU A 161 12.59 -3.36 2.48
CA LEU A 161 11.37 -4.08 2.09
C LEU A 161 11.34 -5.54 2.54
N ILE A 162 12.51 -6.17 2.71
CA ILE A 162 12.61 -7.56 3.18
C ILE A 162 12.48 -7.64 4.70
N PHE A 163 13.25 -6.84 5.44
CA PHE A 163 13.39 -7.00 6.89
C PHE A 163 12.46 -6.11 7.70
N GLN A 164 12.16 -4.89 7.24
CA GLN A 164 11.33 -3.94 7.98
C GLN A 164 9.91 -4.50 8.24
N PRO A 165 9.19 -5.08 7.25
CA PRO A 165 7.83 -5.61 7.50
C PRO A 165 7.81 -6.75 8.52
N LEU A 166 8.83 -7.62 8.50
CA LEU A 166 8.92 -8.75 9.45
C LEU A 166 8.97 -8.26 10.90
N VAL A 167 9.69 -7.16 11.15
CA VAL A 167 9.81 -6.55 12.48
C VAL A 167 8.58 -5.71 12.82
N GLN A 168 7.97 -5.04 11.84
CA GLN A 168 6.72 -4.30 12.04
C GLN A 168 5.56 -5.23 12.46
N GLU A 169 5.52 -6.47 11.95
CA GLU A 169 4.48 -7.47 12.28
C GLU A 169 4.71 -8.22 13.61
N LEU A 170 5.89 -8.11 14.24
CA LEU A 170 6.19 -8.84 15.49
C LEU A 170 5.15 -8.67 16.60
N PRO A 171 4.65 -7.45 16.90
CA PRO A 171 3.61 -7.29 17.92
C PRO A 171 2.34 -8.08 17.60
N GLY A 172 1.95 -8.17 16.33
CA GLY A 172 0.80 -8.97 15.89
C GLY A 172 0.97 -10.45 16.19
N PHE A 173 2.16 -11.01 15.92
CA PHE A 173 2.50 -12.39 16.28
C PHE A 173 2.50 -12.65 17.79
N LEU A 174 2.76 -11.61 18.59
CA LEU A 174 2.69 -11.67 20.05
C LEU A 174 1.28 -11.40 20.60
N GLY A 175 0.27 -11.26 19.74
CA GLY A 175 -1.13 -11.04 20.12
C GLY A 175 -1.44 -9.60 20.56
N VAL A 176 -0.58 -8.63 20.24
CA VAL A 176 -0.82 -7.22 20.54
C VAL A 176 -1.81 -6.63 19.54
N THR A 177 -2.95 -6.15 20.03
CA THR A 177 -4.03 -5.59 19.21
C THR A 177 -4.24 -4.09 19.42
N ASN A 178 -3.47 -3.44 20.29
CA ASN A 178 -3.61 -2.01 20.58
C ASN A 178 -3.18 -1.17 19.37
N THR A 179 -4.14 -0.53 18.71
CA THR A 179 -3.90 0.25 17.49
C THR A 179 -2.91 1.41 17.69
N ALA A 180 -2.98 2.13 18.82
CA ALA A 180 -2.10 3.26 19.08
C ALA A 180 -0.64 2.80 19.21
N PHE A 181 -0.41 1.68 19.91
CA PHE A 181 0.89 1.05 19.99
C PHE A 181 1.39 0.61 18.61
N LEU A 182 0.56 -0.08 17.83
CA LEU A 182 0.94 -0.56 16.49
C LEU A 182 1.31 0.60 15.55
N VAL A 183 0.55 1.70 15.58
CA VAL A 183 0.85 2.92 14.80
C VAL A 183 2.23 3.47 15.12
N VAL A 184 2.52 3.63 16.41
CA VAL A 184 3.79 4.19 16.88
C VAL A 184 4.95 3.23 16.66
N TRP A 185 4.72 1.93 16.83
CA TRP A 185 5.69 0.87 16.57
C TRP A 185 6.09 0.84 15.08
N THR A 186 5.10 0.80 14.19
CA THR A 186 5.33 0.74 12.74
C THR A 186 6.20 1.91 12.29
N GLY A 187 5.88 3.14 12.71
CA GLY A 187 6.69 4.31 12.38
C GLY A 187 8.11 4.23 12.96
N LEU A 188 8.27 3.74 14.19
CA LEU A 188 9.58 3.69 14.84
C LEU A 188 10.50 2.72 14.11
N ILE A 189 9.98 1.55 13.75
CA ILE A 189 10.72 0.54 13.01
C ILE A 189 11.12 1.08 11.62
N ALA A 190 10.27 1.85 10.94
CA ALA A 190 10.65 2.49 9.69
C ALA A 190 11.84 3.44 9.85
N GLY A 191 11.79 4.34 10.83
CA GLY A 191 12.91 5.24 11.13
C GLY A 191 14.20 4.50 11.48
N LEU A 192 14.11 3.46 12.32
CA LEU A 192 15.26 2.66 12.77
C LEU A 192 15.90 1.80 11.66
N PHE A 193 15.13 1.34 10.67
CA PHE A 193 15.67 0.55 9.56
C PHE A 193 16.25 1.45 8.47
N GLN A 194 15.53 2.51 8.10
CA GLN A 194 15.88 3.31 6.93
C GLN A 194 17.00 4.31 7.20
N GLU A 195 16.97 5.00 8.34
CA GLU A 195 17.89 6.10 8.59
C GLU A 195 19.34 5.66 8.82
N PRO A 196 19.63 4.57 9.57
CA PRO A 196 21.01 4.10 9.72
C PRO A 196 21.64 3.64 8.40
N LEU A 197 20.85 2.98 7.53
CA LEU A 197 21.31 2.59 6.19
C LEU A 197 21.67 3.83 5.38
N LYS A 198 20.74 4.79 5.28
CA LYS A 198 21.00 6.05 4.58
C LYS A 198 22.21 6.80 5.14
N TYR A 199 22.34 6.90 6.47
CA TYR A 199 23.48 7.54 7.12
C TYR A 199 24.81 6.87 6.75
N TYR A 200 24.88 5.54 6.86
CA TYR A 200 26.10 4.81 6.57
C TYR A 200 26.59 5.04 5.13
N PHE A 201 25.68 4.99 4.14
CA PHE A 201 26.06 5.11 2.73
C PHE A 201 26.22 6.55 2.23
N SER A 202 25.72 7.56 2.95
CA SER A 202 25.79 8.97 2.53
C SER A 202 26.81 9.82 3.29
N ARG A 203 27.15 9.49 4.54
CA ARG A 203 27.91 10.38 5.45
C ARG A 203 29.28 10.85 4.93
N ASP A 204 29.95 10.05 4.09
CA ASP A 204 31.29 10.31 3.57
C ASP A 204 31.29 10.86 2.13
N LYS A 205 30.11 11.18 1.57
CA LYS A 205 29.94 11.66 0.19
C LYS A 205 29.96 13.18 0.11
N THR A 206 30.17 13.73 -1.10
CA THR A 206 29.81 15.14 -1.41
C THR A 206 28.32 15.35 -1.23
N LEU A 207 27.92 16.58 -0.91
CA LEU A 207 26.51 16.87 -0.66
C LEU A 207 25.66 16.54 -1.89
N GLY A 208 26.15 16.85 -3.10
CA GLY A 208 25.51 16.47 -4.36
C GLY A 208 25.32 14.96 -4.50
N ARG A 209 26.37 14.18 -4.26
CA ARG A 209 26.29 12.70 -4.28
C ARG A 209 25.34 12.16 -3.22
N ALA A 210 25.40 12.70 -2.00
CA ALA A 210 24.52 12.30 -0.91
C ALA A 210 23.04 12.57 -1.23
N VAL A 211 22.71 13.73 -1.81
CA VAL A 211 21.34 14.05 -2.30
C VAL A 211 20.84 12.95 -3.24
N TYR A 212 21.67 12.50 -4.20
CA TYR A 212 21.26 11.46 -5.14
C TYR A 212 21.12 10.07 -4.51
N ILE A 213 21.85 9.74 -3.44
CA ILE A 213 21.57 8.51 -2.66
C ILE A 213 20.17 8.57 -2.05
N GLY A 214 19.81 9.70 -1.44
CA GLY A 214 18.47 9.88 -0.85
C GLY A 214 17.37 9.90 -1.91
N ALA A 215 17.59 10.60 -3.02
CA ALA A 215 16.67 10.62 -4.15
C ALA A 215 16.46 9.21 -4.74
N GLY A 216 17.54 8.43 -4.82
CA GLY A 216 17.50 7.03 -5.26
C GLY A 216 16.63 6.18 -4.34
N PHE A 217 16.81 6.33 -3.03
CA PHE A 217 15.99 5.66 -2.03
C PHE A 217 14.50 6.01 -2.21
N GLY A 218 14.17 7.29 -2.28
CA GLY A 218 12.80 7.74 -2.49
C GLY A 218 12.18 7.30 -3.83
N LEU A 219 13.00 7.21 -4.90
CA LEU A 219 12.56 6.68 -6.18
C LEU A 219 12.30 5.16 -6.10
N GLY A 220 13.15 4.41 -5.40
CA GLY A 220 12.93 2.98 -5.13
C GLY A 220 11.63 2.74 -4.37
N GLU A 221 11.34 3.55 -3.36
CA GLU A 221 10.02 3.52 -2.69
C GLU A 221 8.87 3.89 -3.63
N ALA A 222 9.03 4.90 -4.47
CA ALA A 222 7.99 5.29 -5.43
C ALA A 222 7.66 4.14 -6.39
N VAL A 223 8.66 3.38 -6.85
CA VAL A 223 8.46 2.18 -7.67
C VAL A 223 7.74 1.08 -6.90
N TYR A 224 8.14 0.82 -5.65
CA TYR A 224 7.45 -0.14 -4.80
C TYR A 224 5.98 0.23 -4.55
N VAL A 225 5.71 1.48 -4.19
CA VAL A 225 4.35 2.00 -3.99
C VAL A 225 3.55 1.96 -5.29
N ALA A 226 4.16 2.22 -6.44
CA ALA A 226 3.50 2.09 -7.74
C ALA A 226 3.07 0.64 -8.02
N PHE A 227 3.92 -0.33 -7.70
CA PHE A 227 3.58 -1.74 -7.80
C PHE A 227 2.40 -2.09 -6.88
N ILE A 228 2.40 -1.64 -5.63
CA ILE A 228 1.27 -1.85 -4.71
C ILE A 228 0.00 -1.16 -5.23
N ALA A 229 0.10 0.07 -5.72
CA ALA A 229 -1.03 0.84 -6.27
C ALA A 229 -1.65 0.18 -7.51
N SER A 230 -0.83 -0.50 -8.31
CA SER A 230 -1.30 -1.29 -9.46
C SER A 230 -2.23 -2.43 -9.04
N ILE A 231 -2.12 -2.91 -7.80
CA ILE A 231 -2.91 -4.03 -7.28
C ILE A 231 -4.07 -3.53 -6.41
N GLY A 232 -3.85 -2.50 -5.60
CA GLY A 232 -4.75 -2.08 -4.52
C GLY A 232 -5.55 -0.80 -4.75
N GLY A 233 -5.19 0.04 -5.73
CA GLY A 233 -5.76 1.38 -5.86
C GLY A 233 -4.68 2.47 -5.91
N GLY A 234 -4.82 3.45 -6.81
CA GLY A 234 -3.92 4.61 -6.90
C GLY A 234 -4.71 5.92 -6.84
N SER A 235 -4.08 6.99 -6.38
CA SER A 235 -4.68 8.32 -6.27
C SER A 235 -3.69 9.38 -6.76
N TRP A 236 -4.19 10.50 -7.29
CA TRP A 236 -3.38 11.66 -7.62
C TRP A 236 -2.64 12.21 -6.39
N ILE A 237 -3.19 11.98 -5.19
CA ILE A 237 -2.53 12.28 -3.90
C ILE A 237 -1.16 11.57 -3.82
N GLY A 238 -1.05 10.37 -4.39
CA GLY A 238 0.20 9.61 -4.46
C GLY A 238 1.30 10.31 -5.25
N LEU A 239 0.95 11.22 -6.17
CA LEU A 239 1.94 12.07 -6.85
C LEU A 239 2.61 13.02 -5.85
N ILE A 240 1.80 13.79 -5.11
CA ILE A 240 2.30 14.75 -4.11
C ILE A 240 3.11 14.03 -3.04
N GLU A 241 2.55 12.94 -2.50
CA GLU A 241 3.19 12.16 -1.46
C GLU A 241 4.55 11.64 -1.88
N ARG A 242 4.66 11.03 -3.07
CA ARG A 242 5.93 10.47 -3.53
C ARG A 242 6.93 11.55 -3.94
N THR A 243 6.47 12.72 -4.41
CA THR A 243 7.37 13.88 -4.59
C THR A 243 7.94 14.34 -3.26
N LEU A 244 7.10 14.54 -2.23
CA LEU A 244 7.53 14.96 -0.91
C LEU A 244 8.43 13.93 -0.23
N ALA A 245 8.08 12.65 -0.30
CA ALA A 245 8.88 11.56 0.24
C ALA A 245 10.28 11.55 -0.40
N LEU A 246 10.37 11.62 -1.74
CA LEU A 246 11.67 11.66 -2.40
C LEU A 246 12.53 12.85 -1.95
N LEU A 247 11.95 14.05 -1.91
CA LEU A 247 12.66 15.24 -1.41
C LEU A 247 13.05 15.09 0.07
N PHE A 248 12.23 14.44 0.88
CA PHE A 248 12.54 14.11 2.27
C PHE A 248 13.76 13.20 2.35
N HIS A 249 13.80 12.07 1.64
CA HIS A 249 14.97 11.18 1.64
C HIS A 249 16.23 11.87 1.14
N ALA A 250 16.13 12.66 0.07
CA ALA A 250 17.22 13.47 -0.47
C ALA A 250 17.74 14.50 0.55
N SER A 251 16.84 15.13 1.31
CA SER A 251 17.19 16.06 2.38
C SER A 251 17.93 15.35 3.51
N THR A 252 17.47 14.16 3.90
CA THR A 252 18.05 13.41 5.01
C THR A 252 19.49 12.99 4.71
N THR A 253 19.77 12.46 3.52
CA THR A 253 21.13 12.06 3.16
C THR A 253 22.07 13.26 2.99
N ALA A 254 21.57 14.38 2.47
CA ALA A 254 22.34 15.63 2.45
C ALA A 254 22.71 16.09 3.87
N LEU A 255 21.74 16.03 4.80
CA LEU A 255 21.97 16.33 6.21
C LEU A 255 23.01 15.41 6.84
N PHE A 256 22.98 14.11 6.53
CA PHE A 256 23.96 13.15 7.04
C PHE A 256 25.38 13.43 6.54
N ALA A 257 25.56 13.68 5.25
CA ALA A 257 26.86 14.08 4.71
C ALA A 257 27.37 15.39 5.35
N TYR A 258 26.50 16.41 5.45
CA TYR A 258 26.86 17.69 6.06
C TYR A 258 27.23 17.55 7.54
N SER A 259 26.36 16.92 8.33
CA SER A 259 26.53 16.78 9.77
C SER A 259 27.72 15.90 10.16
N HIS A 260 28.03 14.87 9.35
CA HIS A 260 29.20 14.03 9.57
C HIS A 260 30.50 14.84 9.48
N ARG A 261 30.64 15.66 8.42
CA ARG A 261 31.79 16.57 8.23
C ARG A 261 31.94 17.60 9.35
N ASN A 262 30.82 17.97 9.98
CA ASN A 262 30.78 18.93 11.07
C ASN A 262 30.78 18.25 12.47
N SER A 263 31.10 16.95 12.56
CA SER A 263 31.24 16.21 13.81
C SER A 263 29.96 16.03 14.65
N TRP A 264 28.78 16.21 14.07
CA TRP A 264 27.48 15.96 14.72
C TRP A 264 26.61 14.93 14.00
N GLY A 265 27.20 14.11 13.12
CA GLY A 265 26.50 13.10 12.32
C GLY A 265 25.61 12.14 13.11
N ARG A 266 26.07 11.65 14.29
CA ARG A 266 25.25 10.78 15.15
C ARG A 266 24.02 11.47 15.73
N LYS A 267 24.14 12.76 16.05
CA LYS A 267 23.01 13.58 16.53
C LYS A 267 22.00 13.81 15.41
N ALA A 268 22.48 14.05 14.18
CA ALA A 268 21.63 14.14 13.00
C ALA A 268 20.89 12.82 12.73
N LEU A 269 21.59 11.69 12.81
CA LEU A 269 20.98 10.36 12.68
C LEU A 269 19.84 10.17 13.68
N LEU A 270 20.09 10.41 14.97
CA LEU A 270 19.04 10.28 15.99
C LEU A 270 17.86 11.22 15.72
N ALA A 271 18.13 12.48 15.38
CA ALA A 271 17.08 13.44 15.05
C ALA A 271 16.22 12.97 13.86
N MET A 272 16.85 12.46 12.81
CA MET A 272 16.14 11.98 11.64
C MET A 272 15.39 10.67 11.88
N VAL A 273 15.89 9.77 12.73
CA VAL A 273 15.11 8.62 13.20
C VAL A 273 13.81 9.08 13.86
N LEU A 274 13.86 10.11 14.71
CA LEU A 274 12.68 10.64 15.39
C LEU A 274 11.71 11.35 14.43
N VAL A 275 12.21 12.13 13.48
CA VAL A 275 11.38 12.80 12.47
C VAL A 275 10.72 11.79 11.53
N HIS A 276 11.47 10.78 11.08
CA HIS A 276 10.93 9.70 10.26
C HIS A 276 9.89 8.90 11.05
N TRP A 277 10.20 8.54 12.31
CA TRP A 277 9.25 7.88 13.20
C TRP A 277 7.93 8.64 13.31
N LEU A 278 7.99 9.96 13.54
CA LEU A 278 6.79 10.80 13.59
C LEU A 278 6.02 10.76 12.26
N THR A 279 6.72 10.95 11.14
CA THR A 279 6.12 10.99 9.81
C THR A 279 5.39 9.69 9.48
N ASP A 280 6.04 8.55 9.70
CA ASP A 280 5.46 7.24 9.40
C ASP A 280 4.42 6.80 10.42
N SER A 281 4.50 7.29 11.66
CA SER A 281 3.40 7.12 12.63
C SER A 281 2.16 7.90 12.19
N ILE A 282 2.31 9.13 11.68
CA ILE A 282 1.18 9.89 11.13
C ILE A 282 0.59 9.19 9.91
N ALA A 283 1.43 8.70 8.99
CA ALA A 283 0.99 7.95 7.82
C ALA A 283 0.24 6.66 8.21
N THR A 284 0.80 5.88 9.14
CA THR A 284 0.16 4.67 9.67
C THR A 284 -1.16 5.00 10.39
N TYR A 285 -1.19 6.09 11.17
CA TYR A 285 -2.40 6.56 11.81
C TYR A 285 -3.47 6.93 10.77
N TRP A 286 -3.10 7.63 9.69
CA TRP A 286 -4.01 7.96 8.60
C TRP A 286 -4.60 6.71 7.95
N HIS A 287 -3.82 5.65 7.72
CA HIS A 287 -4.33 4.39 7.19
C HIS A 287 -5.35 3.72 8.11
N THR A 288 -5.19 3.84 9.43
CA THR A 288 -6.14 3.29 10.41
C THR A 288 -7.35 4.20 10.66
N ASN A 289 -7.17 5.52 10.55
CA ASN A 289 -8.16 6.55 10.83
C ASN A 289 -8.13 7.64 9.74
N PRO A 290 -8.65 7.35 8.53
CA PRO A 290 -8.52 8.27 7.40
C PRO A 290 -9.21 9.60 7.65
N SER A 291 -8.44 10.68 7.64
CA SER A 291 -8.96 12.04 7.70
C SER A 291 -8.05 12.99 6.93
N THR A 292 -8.65 14.01 6.31
CA THR A 292 -7.89 15.04 5.59
C THR A 292 -6.94 15.79 6.51
N THR A 293 -7.33 16.03 7.76
CA THR A 293 -6.48 16.72 8.76
C THR A 293 -5.20 15.94 9.05
N VAL A 294 -5.29 14.63 9.30
CA VAL A 294 -4.10 13.80 9.57
C VAL A 294 -3.22 13.71 8.33
N LEU A 295 -3.81 13.55 7.14
CA LEU A 295 -3.08 13.52 5.88
C LEU A 295 -2.26 14.81 5.66
N VAL A 296 -2.92 15.96 5.81
CA VAL A 296 -2.30 17.28 5.67
C VAL A 296 -1.21 17.46 6.73
N ALA A 297 -1.44 17.04 7.97
CA ALA A 297 -0.43 17.11 9.02
C ALA A 297 0.86 16.33 8.64
N GLY A 298 0.72 15.12 8.09
CA GLY A 298 1.86 14.33 7.60
C GLY A 298 2.63 15.05 6.48
N TYR A 299 1.90 15.63 5.52
CA TYR A 299 2.52 16.37 4.41
C TYR A 299 3.20 17.66 4.87
N VAL A 300 2.62 18.37 5.83
CA VAL A 300 3.23 19.56 6.43
C VAL A 300 4.52 19.20 7.16
N VAL A 301 4.55 18.10 7.94
CA VAL A 301 5.79 17.66 8.62
C VAL A 301 6.90 17.33 7.61
N MET A 302 6.58 16.58 6.54
CA MET A 302 7.55 16.30 5.47
C MET A 302 8.03 17.58 4.80
N LEU A 303 7.11 18.45 4.38
CA LEU A 303 7.42 19.69 3.68
C LEU A 303 8.30 20.61 4.54
N LEU A 304 7.95 20.83 5.80
CA LEU A 304 8.74 21.66 6.71
C LEU A 304 10.13 21.08 6.93
N THR A 305 10.26 19.76 7.05
CA THR A 305 11.58 19.10 7.17
C THR A 305 12.42 19.31 5.91
N VAL A 306 11.83 19.09 4.73
CA VAL A 306 12.47 19.32 3.43
C VAL A 306 12.94 20.77 3.30
N LEU A 307 12.07 21.73 3.61
CA LEU A 307 12.39 23.15 3.54
C LEU A 307 13.48 23.53 4.53
N ALA A 308 13.43 23.05 5.77
CA ALA A 308 14.44 23.35 6.79
C ALA A 308 15.84 22.86 6.40
N ILE A 309 15.93 21.70 5.74
CA ILE A 309 17.21 21.09 5.37
C ILE A 309 17.69 21.56 3.99
N LEU A 310 16.88 21.38 2.94
CA LEU A 310 17.34 21.63 1.57
C LEU A 310 17.51 23.11 1.25
N SER A 311 16.75 24.02 1.87
CA SER A 311 16.98 25.47 1.66
C SER A 311 18.41 25.88 2.00
N LYS A 312 19.02 25.23 2.98
CA LYS A 312 20.40 25.46 3.40
C LYS A 312 21.41 24.59 2.65
N LEU A 313 21.13 23.30 2.50
CA LEU A 313 22.13 22.33 2.01
C LEU A 313 22.18 22.21 0.49
N LEU A 314 21.08 22.49 -0.21
CA LEU A 314 21.05 22.38 -1.68
C LEU A 314 21.93 23.44 -2.37
N PRO A 315 21.98 24.71 -1.93
CA PRO A 315 22.95 25.68 -2.45
C PRO A 315 24.39 25.22 -2.26
N LEU A 316 24.74 24.67 -1.09
CA LEU A 316 26.07 24.14 -0.80
C LEU A 316 26.40 22.92 -1.68
N ALA A 317 25.42 22.05 -1.91
CA ALA A 317 25.56 20.91 -2.81
C ALA A 317 25.83 21.34 -4.25
N LYS A 318 25.21 22.44 -4.70
CA LYS A 318 25.47 23.01 -6.01
C LYS A 318 26.90 23.53 -6.12
N THR A 319 27.39 24.28 -5.13
CA THR A 319 28.77 24.80 -5.13
C THR A 319 29.83 23.69 -5.07
N GLU A 320 29.59 22.60 -4.31
CA GLU A 320 30.51 21.44 -4.29
C GLU A 320 30.55 20.67 -5.61
N ASN A 321 29.49 20.80 -6.41
CA ASN A 321 29.36 20.13 -7.69
C ASN A 321 29.97 20.94 -8.84
N GLU A 322 30.24 22.24 -8.69
CA GLU A 322 30.93 23.04 -9.70
C GLU A 322 32.42 22.63 -9.70
N GLU A 323 32.92 22.14 -10.85
CA GLU A 323 34.36 21.87 -10.99
C GLU A 323 35.09 23.23 -11.00
N PRO A 324 36.32 23.32 -10.44
CA PRO A 324 37.10 24.53 -10.57
C PRO A 324 37.31 24.84 -12.06
N GLU A 325 37.18 26.12 -12.44
CA GLU A 325 37.47 26.59 -13.79
C GLU A 325 38.84 26.05 -14.23
N VAL A 326 38.85 25.21 -15.27
CA VAL A 326 40.09 24.88 -15.97
C VAL A 326 40.52 26.14 -16.71
N ARG A 327 41.41 26.91 -16.08
CA ARG A 327 42.15 27.97 -16.78
C ARG A 327 43.16 27.29 -17.70
N TRP A 328 42.83 27.26 -18.99
CA TRP A 328 43.80 26.99 -20.04
C TRP A 328 44.80 28.15 -20.15
#